data_AF-A0A671PX55-F1
#
_entry.id   AF-A0A671PX55-F1
#
_cell.length_a   1.000
_cell.length_b   1.000
_cell.length_c   1.000
_cell.angle_alpha   90.00
_cell.angle_beta   90.00
_cell.angle_gamma   90.00
#
_symmetry.space_group_name_H-M   'P 1'
#
loop_
_entity.id
_entity.type
_entity.pdbx_description
1 polymer ?
#
loop_
_entity_poly.entity_id
_entity_poly.type
_entity_poly.pdbx_seq_one_letter_code
_entity_poly.pdbx_strand_id
1 'polypeptide(L)'
;MGDSYFLSADVSGFEPHEVVLLAYNQCVVIHAEKTAADGTVAGRFTHKSVLPADMDPLSVSSSLSAERMLTISVRRRKSSSSTLKLTSDL
;
A
#
# COMPACT_ATOMS: atom_id res chain seq x y z
N MET A 1 19.56 0.07 8.67
CA MET A 1 18.44 -0.89 8.50
C MET A 1 17.21 -0.04 8.25
N GLY A 2 16.59 -0.18 7.07
CA GLY A 2 15.73 0.84 6.46
C GLY A 2 14.42 1.10 7.21
N ASP A 3 14.00 2.36 7.20
CA ASP A 3 12.74 2.83 7.80
C ASP A 3 11.49 2.49 6.97
N SER A 4 11.67 1.74 5.88
CA SER A 4 10.61 1.44 4.92
C SER A 4 10.59 -0.04 4.52
N TYR A 5 9.39 -0.60 4.46
CA TYR A 5 9.06 -1.86 3.80
C TYR A 5 8.74 -1.59 2.32
N PHE A 6 9.21 -2.44 1.42
CA PHE A 6 8.96 -2.32 -0.02
C PHE A 6 8.29 -3.57 -0.58
N LEU A 7 7.39 -3.35 -1.53
CA LEU A 7 6.70 -4.39 -2.30
C LEU A 7 6.65 -3.96 -3.77
N SER A 8 6.83 -4.91 -4.69
CA SER A 8 6.69 -4.66 -6.12
C SER A 8 5.80 -5.71 -6.78
N ALA A 9 5.03 -5.31 -7.79
CA ALA A 9 4.24 -6.21 -8.62
C ALA A 9 4.28 -5.78 -10.08
N ASP A 10 4.35 -6.75 -10.98
CA ASP A 10 4.10 -6.56 -12.41
C ASP A 10 2.58 -6.47 -12.63
N VAL A 11 2.12 -5.33 -13.14
CA VAL A 11 0.72 -5.08 -13.48
C VAL A 11 0.54 -4.76 -14.96
N SER A 12 1.45 -5.21 -15.82
CA SER A 12 1.47 -4.96 -17.27
C SER A 12 0.21 -5.42 -18.02
N GLY A 13 -0.55 -6.36 -17.46
CA GLY A 13 -1.84 -6.80 -18.02
C GLY A 13 -3.00 -5.79 -17.87
N PHE A 14 -2.80 -4.70 -17.12
CA PHE A 14 -3.86 -3.79 -16.69
C PHE A 14 -3.52 -2.32 -16.95
N GLU A 15 -4.54 -1.50 -17.20
CA GLU A 15 -4.42 -0.05 -17.26
C GLU A 15 -4.26 0.56 -15.86
N PRO A 16 -3.62 1.74 -15.68
CA PRO A 16 -3.32 2.25 -14.35
C PRO A 16 -4.58 2.53 -13.53
N HIS A 17 -5.69 2.88 -14.19
CA HIS A 17 -6.98 3.11 -13.55
C HIS A 17 -7.72 1.81 -13.17
N GLU A 18 -7.30 0.67 -13.72
CA GLU A 18 -7.81 -0.66 -13.34
C GLU A 18 -7.13 -1.19 -12.07
N VAL A 19 -6.03 -0.56 -11.63
CA VAL A 19 -5.24 -0.99 -10.47
C VAL A 19 -5.58 -0.13 -9.25
N VAL A 20 -5.94 -0.80 -8.15
CA VAL A 20 -6.30 -0.19 -6.87
C VAL A 20 -5.39 -0.73 -5.77
N LEU A 21 -4.93 0.18 -4.91
CA LEU A 21 -4.17 -0.15 -3.71
C LEU A 21 -5.05 0.01 -2.46
N LEU A 22 -5.15 -1.05 -1.67
CA LEU A 22 -5.89 -1.04 -0.41
C LEU A 22 -4.91 -1.29 0.73
N ALA A 23 -4.99 -0.46 1.77
CA ALA A 23 -4.20 -0.61 2.98
C ALA A 23 -5.13 -0.69 4.20
N TYR A 24 -5.14 -1.84 4.86
CA TYR A 24 -6.05 -2.10 5.99
C TYR A 24 -5.52 -3.25 6.83
N ASN A 25 -5.87 -3.30 8.12
CA ASN A 25 -5.54 -4.40 9.04
C ASN A 25 -4.09 -4.91 8.90
N GLN A 26 -3.14 -3.99 8.89
CA GLN A 26 -1.70 -4.29 8.76
C GLN A 26 -1.34 -5.04 7.45
N CYS A 27 -2.12 -4.85 6.39
CA CYS A 27 -1.91 -5.45 5.08
C CYS A 27 -1.93 -4.38 3.98
N VAL A 28 -1.23 -4.68 2.90
CA VAL A 28 -1.37 -3.99 1.62
C VAL A 28 -1.90 -5.00 0.60
N VAL A 29 -2.91 -4.59 -0.16
CA VAL A 29 -3.49 -5.38 -1.25
C VAL A 29 -3.43 -4.57 -2.53
N ILE A 30 -2.81 -5.15 -3.54
CA ILE A 30 -2.88 -4.70 -4.93
C ILE A 30 -4.00 -5.50 -5.57
N HIS A 31 -5.02 -4.81 -6.07
CA HIS A 31 -6.11 -5.42 -6.79
C HIS A 31 -6.22 -4.78 -8.16
N ALA A 32 -6.38 -5.58 -9.21
CA ALA A 32 -6.69 -5.09 -10.53
C ALA A 32 -7.77 -5.95 -11.18
N GLU A 33 -8.72 -5.29 -11.84
CA GLU A 33 -9.78 -5.94 -12.59
C GLU A 33 -9.97 -5.23 -13.93
N LYS A 34 -9.94 -6.02 -14.99
CA LYS A 34 -10.13 -5.57 -16.37
C LYS A 34 -11.47 -6.09 -16.86
N THR A 35 -12.24 -5.22 -17.48
CA THR A 35 -13.58 -5.54 -17.98
C THR A 35 -13.60 -5.45 -19.50
N ALA A 36 -14.24 -6.42 -20.16
CA ALA A 36 -14.49 -6.38 -21.60
C ALA A 36 -15.60 -5.37 -21.95
N ALA A 37 -15.77 -5.08 -23.24
CA ALA A 37 -16.76 -4.13 -23.72
C ALA A 37 -18.22 -4.50 -23.38
N ASP A 38 -18.49 -5.80 -23.16
CA ASP A 38 -19.80 -6.32 -22.76
C ASP A 38 -20.04 -6.27 -21.24
N GLY A 39 -19.10 -5.73 -20.46
CA GLY A 39 -19.19 -5.64 -19.01
C GLY A 39 -18.72 -6.89 -18.26
N THR A 40 -18.22 -7.92 -18.95
CA THR A 40 -17.70 -9.14 -18.30
C THR A 40 -16.27 -8.96 -17.82
N VAL A 41 -15.88 -9.67 -16.75
CA VAL A 41 -14.51 -9.64 -16.23
C VAL A 41 -13.59 -10.38 -17.19
N ALA A 42 -12.67 -9.65 -17.83
CA ALA A 42 -11.68 -10.17 -18.78
C ALA A 42 -10.34 -10.51 -18.12
N GLY A 43 -10.05 -9.94 -16.95
CA GLY A 43 -8.82 -10.23 -16.21
C GLY A 43 -8.92 -9.80 -14.75
N ARG A 44 -8.26 -10.54 -13.87
CA ARG A 44 -8.18 -10.20 -12.44
C ARG A 44 -6.80 -10.52 -11.89
N PHE A 45 -6.26 -9.61 -11.10
CA PHE A 45 -5.04 -9.76 -10.35
C PHE A 45 -5.27 -9.34 -8.90
N THR A 46 -4.79 -10.15 -7.96
CA THR A 46 -4.78 -9.80 -6.54
C THR A 46 -3.47 -10.25 -5.92
N HIS A 47 -2.75 -9.32 -5.33
CA HIS A 47 -1.56 -9.59 -4.53
C HIS A 47 -1.74 -8.97 -3.15
N LYS A 48 -1.63 -9.79 -2.11
CA LYS A 48 -1.75 -9.36 -0.72
C LYS A 48 -0.43 -9.61 0.01
N SER A 49 0.07 -8.58 0.67
CA SER A 49 1.20 -8.68 1.59
C SER A 49 0.79 -8.24 2.99
N VAL A 50 1.20 -9.04 3.98
CA VAL A 50 1.07 -8.67 5.39
C VAL A 50 2.30 -7.83 5.76
N LEU A 51 2.05 -6.64 6.28
CA LEU A 51 3.10 -5.76 6.74
C LEU A 51 3.68 -6.27 8.06
N PRO A 52 4.99 -6.05 8.30
CA PRO A 52 5.56 -6.18 9.63
C PRO A 52 4.78 -5.36 10.67
N ALA A 53 4.76 -5.85 11.91
CA ALA A 53 3.92 -5.31 12.99
C ALA A 53 4.27 -3.88 13.41
N ASP A 54 5.40 -3.34 12.99
CA ASP A 54 5.93 -2.01 13.28
C ASP A 54 5.74 -1.00 12.13
N MET A 55 5.22 -1.43 10.98
CA MET A 55 4.91 -0.54 9.85
C MET A 55 3.60 0.23 10.07
N ASP A 56 3.51 1.42 9.50
CA ASP A 56 2.30 2.24 9.47
C ASP A 56 1.52 2.02 8.18
N PRO A 57 0.39 1.28 8.17
CA PRO A 57 -0.39 1.04 6.96
C PRO A 57 -0.94 2.32 6.30
N LEU A 58 -1.03 3.43 7.03
CA LEU A 58 -1.50 4.71 6.50
C LEU A 58 -0.38 5.50 5.82
N SER A 59 0.88 5.08 5.99
CA SER A 59 2.04 5.72 5.36
C SER A 59 2.35 5.20 3.95
N VAL A 60 1.47 4.35 3.40
CA VAL A 60 1.62 3.73 2.09
C VAL A 60 1.80 4.78 1.00
N SER A 61 2.80 4.57 0.17
CA SER A 61 3.06 5.35 -1.04
C SER A 61 3.36 4.41 -2.20
N SER A 62 3.04 4.81 -3.43
CA SER A 62 3.27 3.99 -4.61
C SER A 62 3.74 4.79 -5.81
N SER A 63 4.46 4.12 -6.71
CA SER A 63 4.86 4.62 -8.01
C SER A 63 4.71 3.51 -9.06
N LEU A 64 4.23 3.87 -10.25
CA LEU A 64 4.11 2.97 -11.38
C LEU A 64 5.11 3.38 -12.46
N SER A 65 6.00 2.48 -12.86
CA SER A 65 6.95 2.75 -13.95
C SER A 65 6.30 2.66 -15.33
N ALA A 66 6.98 3.12 -16.37
CA ALA A 66 6.52 3.02 -17.75
C ALA A 66 6.34 1.56 -18.20
N GLU A 67 7.17 0.66 -17.66
CA GLU A 67 7.13 -0.80 -17.85
C GLU A 67 6.05 -1.48 -17.01
N ARG A 68 5.15 -0.73 -16.38
CA ARG A 68 4.03 -1.22 -15.58
C ARG A 68 4.47 -2.04 -14.34
N MET A 69 5.65 -1.74 -13.80
CA MET A 69 6.06 -2.26 -12.51
C MET A 69 5.59 -1.32 -11.40
N LEU A 70 4.63 -1.77 -10.60
CA LEU A 70 4.13 -1.04 -9.44
C LEU A 70 5.07 -1.27 -8.27
N THR A 71 5.61 -0.19 -7.71
CA THR A 71 6.40 -0.21 -6.47
C THR A 71 5.62 0.46 -5.36
N ILE A 72 5.59 -0.17 -4.19
CA ILE A 72 4.92 0.32 -2.99
C ILE A 72 5.95 0.42 -1.87
N SER A 73 5.86 1.49 -1.10
CA SER A 73 6.64 1.67 0.12
C SER A 73 5.72 1.96 1.30
N VAL A 74 6.07 1.41 2.46
CA VAL A 74 5.36 1.64 3.72
C VAL A 74 6.40 2.00 4.77
N ARG A 75 6.20 3.12 5.47
CA ARG A 75 7.13 3.57 6.49
C ARG A 75 6.87 2.89 7.83
N ARG A 76 7.92 2.75 8.62
CA ARG A 76 7.85 2.37 10.03
C ARG A 76 7.08 3.42 10.81
N ARG A 77 6.24 2.99 11.77
CA ARG A 77 5.62 3.91 12.73
C ARG A 77 6.71 4.63 13.50
N LYS A 78 6.72 5.96 13.42
CA LYS A 78 7.52 6.75 14.35
C LYS A 78 6.87 6.62 15.71
N SER A 79 7.58 6.11 16.72
CA SER A 79 7.09 6.18 18.09
C SER A 79 6.97 7.65 18.47
N SER A 80 5.75 8.19 18.45
CA SER A 80 5.50 9.50 19.03
C SER A 80 5.60 9.35 20.55
N SER A 81 6.81 9.44 21.09
CA SER A 81 7.01 9.66 22.53
C SER A 81 6.65 11.11 22.85
N SER A 82 5.38 11.48 22.73
CA SER A 82 4.88 12.73 23.29
C SER A 82 4.63 12.50 24.78
N THR A 83 5.64 12.73 25.61
CA THR A 83 5.45 12.91 27.05
C THR A 83 4.71 14.23 27.24
N LEU A 84 3.37 14.18 27.33
CA LEU A 84 2.60 15.29 27.85
C LEU A 84 2.88 15.38 29.35
N LYS A 85 3.79 16.28 29.75
CA LYS A 85 3.93 16.67 31.16
C LYS A 85 2.69 17.49 31.51
N LEU A 86 1.77 16.90 32.27
CA LEU A 86 0.71 17.63 32.94
C LEU A 86 1.37 18.39 34.09
N THR A 87 1.69 19.67 33.91
CA THR A 87 2.08 20.52 35.04
C THR A 87 0.79 20.97 35.71
N SER A 88 0.51 20.40 36.87
CA SER A 88 -0.52 20.87 37.78
C SER A 88 0.04 22.12 38.47
N ASP A 89 -0.37 23.30 38.04
CA ASP A 89 -0.15 24.52 38.82
C ASP A 89 -1.31 24.65 39.82
N LEU A 90 -0.95 24.67 41.11
CA LEU A 90 -1.82 24.82 42.29
C LEU A 90 -2.49 26.20 42.36
#